data_AF-A0A1D3L167-F1
#
_entry.id   AF-A0A1D3L167-F1
#
_cell.length_a   1.000
_cell.length_b   1.000
_cell.length_c   1.000
_cell.angle_alpha   90.00
_cell.angle_beta   90.00
_cell.angle_gamma   90.00
#
_symmetry.space_group_name_H-M   'P 1'
#
loop_
_entity.id
_entity.type
_entity.pdbx_description
1 polymer ?
#
loop_
_entity_poly.entity_id
_entity_poly.type
_entity_poly.pdbx_seq_one_letter_code
_entity_poly.pdbx_strand_id
1 'polypeptide(L)'
;MQDLTKNEMEIKVASLNGNWKLNTPKLEKVFEFENFKEALEFVTKVGEIADEIQHHPDVQISYGTVILNIYTHDTQGITDLDFKLAERIDSLESNNDAEVLDNMDMLKNGSDFEKRKAAGRLGNLRDERAVNLLIKALDDDDRFVQRASARSLGKIGNEKAIKPLIRILGFVDPEFRWAAKEALVEIGEASEDDLISIMESKNYHQREMAIEALSEIGSEKAGISIKKALSDGESKVRWRAARAVSKWYDEETVNTLKELSKKDPDRKVRDEAIKSLNIVESMVKSLFNDFEKHLDYISTDIRSKNIKGGKSFSSPKKMFFSAHFASPYRVRFYLYQGSKGIKELEKMKGDPQWGAIYLQKEEDLEKVLEAVKKSYIITKKDFG
;
A
#
# COMPACT_ATOMS: atom_id res chain seq x y z
N MET A 1 31.56 -6.67 35.31
CA MET A 1 30.43 -6.01 36.00
C MET A 1 30.01 -6.84 37.19
N GLN A 2 29.46 -6.21 38.22
CA GLN A 2 28.94 -6.90 39.41
C GLN A 2 27.40 -6.89 39.34
N ASP A 3 26.79 -8.04 39.64
CA ASP A 3 25.34 -8.17 39.73
C ASP A 3 24.81 -7.38 40.94
N LEU A 4 23.71 -6.66 40.76
CA LEU A 4 23.12 -5.83 41.81
C LEU A 4 22.37 -6.69 42.82
N THR A 5 22.35 -6.25 44.07
CA THR A 5 21.51 -6.90 45.10
C THR A 5 20.03 -6.58 44.85
N LYS A 6 19.15 -7.43 45.37
CA LYS A 6 17.69 -7.25 45.24
C LYS A 6 17.22 -5.86 45.72
N ASN A 7 17.74 -5.38 46.84
CA ASN A 7 17.37 -4.06 47.38
C ASN A 7 17.85 -2.91 46.47
N GLU A 8 19.03 -3.02 45.85
CA GLU A 8 19.54 -2.01 44.92
C GLU A 8 18.72 -1.98 43.63
N MET A 9 18.32 -3.15 43.12
CA MET A 9 17.44 -3.26 41.95
C MET A 9 16.08 -2.62 42.22
N GLU A 10 15.45 -2.91 43.36
CA GLU A 10 14.13 -2.34 43.72
C GLU A 10 14.17 -0.81 43.83
N ILE A 11 15.24 -0.23 44.40
CA ILE A 11 15.43 1.23 44.48
C ILE A 11 15.60 1.83 43.08
N LYS A 12 16.44 1.24 42.24
CA LYS A 12 16.73 1.76 40.89
C LYS A 12 15.53 1.64 39.95
N VAL A 13 14.76 0.55 40.02
CA VAL A 13 13.52 0.41 39.25
C VAL A 13 12.51 1.49 39.64
N ALA A 14 12.41 1.83 40.94
CA ALA A 14 11.52 2.89 41.40
C ALA A 14 11.92 4.30 40.92
N SER A 15 13.18 4.50 40.47
CA SER A 15 13.64 5.76 39.88
C SER A 15 13.52 5.83 38.35
N LEU A 16 13.23 4.71 37.68
CA LEU A 16 12.99 4.70 36.23
C LEU A 16 11.60 5.23 35.90
N ASN A 17 11.46 5.83 34.71
CA ASN A 17 10.17 6.31 34.22
C ASN A 17 9.44 5.17 33.47
N GLY A 18 8.10 5.19 33.47
CA GLY A 18 7.32 4.36 32.54
C GLY A 18 7.25 2.85 32.85
N ASN A 19 6.96 2.46 34.08
CA ASN A 19 6.45 1.12 34.42
C ASN A 19 7.38 -0.08 34.09
N TRP A 20 8.69 0.07 34.21
CA TRP A 20 9.61 -1.07 34.17
C TRP A 20 9.30 -2.08 35.27
N LYS A 21 9.33 -3.37 34.93
CA LYS A 21 9.08 -4.50 35.83
C LYS A 21 10.37 -5.27 36.08
N LEU A 22 10.64 -5.54 37.35
CA LEU A 22 11.73 -6.41 37.75
C LEU A 22 11.28 -7.88 37.65
N ASN A 23 11.56 -8.53 36.52
CA ASN A 23 11.31 -9.96 36.27
C ASN A 23 12.63 -10.72 36.31
N THR A 24 13.23 -10.85 37.50
CA THR A 24 14.59 -11.38 37.71
C THR A 24 14.80 -12.70 36.94
N PRO A 25 15.87 -12.83 36.12
CA PRO A 25 17.06 -11.97 36.04
C PRO A 25 16.97 -10.81 35.03
N LYS A 26 15.78 -10.36 34.63
CA LYS A 26 15.59 -9.33 33.59
C LYS A 26 14.81 -8.12 34.08
N LEU A 27 15.14 -6.97 33.51
CA LEU A 27 14.32 -5.77 33.57
C LEU A 27 13.44 -5.73 32.32
N GLU A 28 12.12 -5.71 32.50
CA GLU A 28 11.14 -5.82 31.39
C GLU A 28 10.28 -4.56 31.29
N LYS A 29 10.06 -4.04 30.09
CA LYS A 29 9.04 -3.02 29.82
C LYS A 29 8.33 -3.32 28.50
N VAL A 30 7.03 -3.06 28.52
CA VAL A 30 6.15 -3.19 27.37
C VAL A 30 5.82 -1.79 26.87
N PHE A 31 6.07 -1.56 25.59
CA PHE A 31 5.75 -0.34 24.87
C PHE A 31 4.64 -0.66 23.87
N GLU A 32 3.59 0.16 23.86
CA GLU A 32 2.44 0.01 22.98
C GLU A 32 2.47 1.09 21.89
N PHE A 33 2.12 0.71 20.68
CA PHE A 33 2.11 1.54 19.47
C PHE A 33 0.84 1.27 18.67
N GLU A 34 0.41 2.20 17.85
CA GLU A 34 -0.82 2.00 17.08
C GLU A 34 -0.65 1.03 15.92
N ASN A 35 0.57 0.92 15.38
CA ASN A 35 0.85 0.08 14.22
C ASN A 35 2.26 -0.50 14.25
N PHE A 36 2.50 -1.48 13.37
CA PHE A 36 3.78 -2.16 13.27
C PHE A 36 4.94 -1.25 12.84
N LYS A 37 4.66 -0.19 12.06
CA LYS A 37 5.70 0.72 11.57
C LYS A 37 6.30 1.55 12.70
N GLU A 38 5.46 2.11 13.57
CA GLU A 38 5.91 2.85 14.76
C GLU A 38 6.71 1.97 15.72
N ALA A 39 6.25 0.75 15.97
CA ALA A 39 6.99 -0.23 16.76
C ALA A 39 8.40 -0.49 16.18
N LEU A 40 8.51 -0.61 14.85
CA LEU A 40 9.79 -0.82 14.17
C LEU A 40 10.71 0.42 14.23
N GLU A 41 10.16 1.62 14.07
CA GLU A 41 10.90 2.88 14.20
C GLU A 41 11.44 3.07 15.62
N PHE A 42 10.65 2.73 16.65
CA PHE A 42 11.10 2.74 18.04
C PHE A 42 12.25 1.75 18.27
N VAL A 43 12.11 0.49 17.82
CA VAL A 43 13.17 -0.52 17.93
C VAL A 43 14.46 -0.09 17.24
N THR A 44 14.37 0.62 16.11
CA THR A 44 15.54 1.17 15.42
C THR A 44 16.32 2.13 16.32
N LYS A 45 15.63 3.07 16.98
CA LYS A 45 16.25 4.02 17.93
C LYS A 45 16.83 3.32 19.17
N VAL A 46 16.14 2.29 19.67
CA VAL A 46 16.65 1.46 20.78
C VAL A 46 17.97 0.78 20.36
N GLY A 47 18.06 0.28 19.12
CA GLY A 47 19.27 -0.30 18.56
C GLY A 47 20.44 0.69 18.51
N GLU A 48 20.20 1.91 18.07
CA GLU A 48 21.23 2.98 18.05
C GLU A 48 21.78 3.26 19.45
N ILE A 49 20.90 3.39 20.45
CA ILE A 49 21.29 3.59 21.85
C ILE A 49 22.08 2.39 22.39
N ALA A 50 21.63 1.18 22.08
CA ALA A 50 22.28 -0.05 22.50
C ALA A 50 23.71 -0.16 21.96
N ASP A 51 23.92 0.20 20.69
CA ASP A 51 25.25 0.23 20.07
C ASP A 51 26.17 1.30 20.67
N GLU A 52 25.64 2.49 20.98
CA GLU A 52 26.39 3.56 21.65
C GLU A 52 26.87 3.15 23.06
N ILE A 53 26.00 2.46 23.81
CA ILE A 53 26.30 2.01 25.18
C ILE A 53 27.10 0.68 25.17
N GLN A 54 27.19 0.01 24.02
CA GLN A 54 27.71 -1.34 23.86
C GLN A 54 27.01 -2.33 24.80
N HIS A 55 25.68 -2.21 24.88
CA HIS A 55 24.83 -3.06 25.70
C HIS A 55 23.49 -3.29 25.02
N HIS A 56 23.17 -4.55 24.71
CA HIS A 56 22.07 -4.89 23.82
C HIS A 56 20.89 -5.51 24.57
N PRO A 57 19.65 -5.03 24.37
CA PRO A 57 18.47 -5.64 24.94
C PRO A 57 17.96 -6.81 24.09
N ASP A 58 17.27 -7.75 24.73
CA ASP A 58 16.39 -8.69 24.04
C ASP A 58 15.13 -7.93 23.57
N VAL A 59 14.91 -7.86 22.25
CA VAL A 59 13.76 -7.15 21.66
C VAL A 59 12.76 -8.15 21.08
N GLN A 60 11.50 -8.04 21.50
CA GLN A 60 10.38 -8.71 20.85
C GLN A 60 9.45 -7.67 20.24
N ILE A 61 9.22 -7.77 18.93
CA ILE A 61 8.31 -6.88 18.19
C ILE A 61 7.11 -7.66 17.67
N SER A 62 5.93 -7.08 17.85
CA SER A 62 4.66 -7.56 17.31
C SER A 62 3.82 -6.37 16.85
N TYR A 63 2.63 -6.61 16.27
CA TYR A 63 1.79 -5.52 15.78
C TYR A 63 1.38 -4.60 16.94
N GLY A 64 1.89 -3.37 16.94
CA GLY A 64 1.57 -2.37 17.95
C GLY A 64 2.20 -2.63 19.34
N THR A 65 3.18 -3.52 19.46
CA THR A 65 3.81 -3.78 20.77
C THR A 65 5.29 -4.14 20.64
N VAL A 66 6.11 -3.52 21.48
CA VAL A 66 7.53 -3.85 21.67
C VAL A 66 7.76 -4.22 23.13
N ILE A 67 8.32 -5.40 23.37
CA ILE A 67 8.74 -5.84 24.70
C ILE A 67 10.26 -5.80 24.74
N LEU A 68 10.79 -5.01 25.65
CA LEU A 68 12.22 -4.94 25.92
C LEU A 68 12.54 -5.72 27.18
N ASN A 69 13.52 -6.61 27.06
CA ASN A 69 14.08 -7.40 28.13
C ASN A 69 15.57 -7.06 28.27
N ILE A 70 15.95 -6.42 29.36
CA ILE A 70 17.31 -5.91 29.56
C ILE A 70 17.97 -6.69 30.70
N TYR A 71 19.13 -7.29 30.41
CA TYR A 71 19.99 -7.94 31.38
C TYR A 71 21.41 -8.06 30.82
N THR A 72 22.38 -8.17 31.71
CA THR A 72 23.78 -8.36 31.34
C THR A 72 24.07 -9.84 31.12
N HIS A 73 24.30 -10.24 29.85
CA HIS A 73 24.53 -11.64 29.47
C HIS A 73 25.74 -12.28 30.18
N ASP A 74 26.83 -11.52 30.35
CA ASP A 74 28.07 -11.99 30.97
C ASP A 74 27.88 -12.42 32.43
N THR A 75 26.99 -11.74 33.16
CA THR A 75 26.70 -12.03 34.57
C THR A 75 25.40 -12.82 34.75
N GLN A 76 24.63 -13.03 33.68
CA GLN A 76 23.28 -13.60 33.72
C GLN A 76 22.38 -12.92 34.77
N GLY A 77 22.54 -11.60 34.93
CA GLY A 77 21.95 -10.80 36.00
C GLY A 77 21.79 -9.33 35.60
N ILE A 78 21.37 -8.49 36.55
CA ILE A 78 21.07 -7.08 36.32
C ILE A 78 22.17 -6.22 36.95
N THR A 79 22.75 -5.35 36.14
CA THR A 79 23.86 -4.47 36.49
C THR A 79 23.49 -3.01 36.25
N ASP A 80 24.38 -2.09 36.62
CA ASP A 80 24.17 -0.66 36.34
C ASP A 80 24.05 -0.33 34.85
N LEU A 81 24.61 -1.15 33.95
CA LEU A 81 24.45 -0.93 32.51
C LEU A 81 23.01 -1.16 32.05
N ASP A 82 22.30 -2.10 32.66
CA ASP A 82 20.91 -2.38 32.35
C ASP A 82 20.03 -1.18 32.69
N PHE A 83 20.26 -0.56 33.85
CA PHE A 83 19.57 0.66 34.27
C PHE A 83 19.95 1.87 33.40
N LYS A 84 21.22 2.02 33.04
CA LYS A 84 21.67 3.11 32.14
C LYS A 84 21.03 3.02 30.77
N LEU A 85 20.90 1.81 30.22
CA LEU A 85 20.20 1.58 28.96
C LEU A 85 18.70 1.88 29.10
N ALA A 86 18.05 1.41 30.17
CA ALA A 86 16.64 1.68 30.46
C ALA A 86 16.33 3.18 30.56
N GLU A 87 17.13 3.95 31.33
CA GLU A 87 17.00 5.41 31.44
C GLU A 87 17.12 6.11 30.08
N ARG A 88 18.04 5.64 29.23
CA ARG A 88 18.25 6.25 27.92
C ARG A 88 17.10 5.95 26.97
N ILE A 89 16.53 4.76 27.04
CA ILE A 89 15.33 4.38 26.31
C ILE A 89 14.12 5.22 26.78
N ASP A 90 13.93 5.42 28.09
CA ASP A 90 12.84 6.27 28.62
C ASP A 90 12.96 7.72 28.14
N SER A 91 14.18 8.22 27.92
CA SER A 91 14.41 9.56 27.38
C SER A 91 13.92 9.73 25.94
N LEU A 92 13.72 8.64 25.18
CA LEU A 92 13.09 8.71 23.85
C LEU A 92 11.61 9.10 23.93
N GLU A 93 10.88 8.59 24.92
CA GLU A 93 9.45 8.92 25.11
C GLU A 93 9.29 10.37 25.59
N SER A 94 10.08 10.78 26.59
CA SER A 94 9.99 12.11 27.19
C SER A 94 10.38 13.25 26.22
N ASN A 95 11.38 13.02 25.37
CA ASN A 95 11.81 14.02 24.38
C ASN A 95 10.77 14.20 23.27
N ASN A 96 10.08 13.13 22.85
CA ASN A 96 9.03 13.22 21.85
C ASN A 96 7.82 13.99 22.39
N ASP A 97 7.42 13.77 23.66
CA ASP A 97 6.29 14.47 24.26
C ASP A 97 6.51 15.99 24.37
N ALA A 98 7.67 16.42 24.86
CA ALA A 98 8.01 17.84 24.92
C ALA A 98 8.08 18.44 23.50
N GLU A 99 8.68 17.72 22.55
CA GLU A 99 8.77 18.19 21.17
C GLU A 99 7.39 18.33 20.50
N VAL A 100 6.45 17.39 20.74
CA VAL A 100 5.07 17.49 20.24
C VAL A 100 4.40 18.75 20.80
N LEU A 101 4.48 18.97 22.12
CA LEU A 101 3.83 20.11 22.77
C LEU A 101 4.43 21.45 22.31
N ASP A 102 5.75 21.56 22.21
CA ASP A 102 6.43 22.77 21.75
C ASP A 102 6.06 23.11 20.30
N ASN A 103 6.02 22.10 19.41
CA ASN A 103 5.60 22.33 18.04
C ASN A 103 4.08 22.63 17.94
N MET A 104 3.23 22.07 18.81
CA MET A 104 1.82 22.45 18.86
C MET A 104 1.64 23.91 19.28
N ASP A 105 2.39 24.39 20.28
CA ASP A 105 2.35 25.81 20.66
C ASP A 105 2.87 26.72 19.54
N MET A 106 3.99 26.34 18.92
CA MET A 106 4.58 27.07 17.80
C MET A 106 3.65 27.13 16.58
N LEU A 107 2.91 26.06 16.29
CA LEU A 107 1.89 26.07 15.22
C LEU A 107 0.74 27.03 15.52
N LYS A 108 0.41 27.22 16.80
CA LYS A 108 -0.69 28.08 17.22
C LYS A 108 -0.30 29.56 17.26
N ASN A 109 0.90 29.85 17.77
CA ASN A 109 1.30 31.20 18.19
C ASN A 109 2.52 31.76 17.46
N GLY A 110 3.23 30.94 16.67
CA GLY A 110 4.45 31.38 15.96
C GLY A 110 4.19 32.25 14.74
N SER A 111 5.26 32.80 14.18
CA SER A 111 5.28 33.41 12.84
C SER A 111 4.97 32.39 11.75
N ASP A 112 4.59 32.83 10.54
CA ASP A 112 4.27 31.93 9.42
C ASP A 112 5.39 30.91 9.12
N PHE A 113 6.65 31.34 9.25
CA PHE A 113 7.81 30.48 9.10
C PHE A 113 7.88 29.41 10.21
N GLU A 114 7.67 29.82 11.46
CA GLU A 114 7.67 28.93 12.62
C GLU A 114 6.50 27.94 12.56
N LYS A 115 5.30 28.41 12.23
CA LYS A 115 4.11 27.56 12.01
C LYS A 115 4.35 26.52 10.94
N ARG A 116 4.91 26.91 9.79
CA ARG A 116 5.23 25.98 8.70
C ARG A 116 6.21 24.90 9.18
N LYS A 117 7.25 25.29 9.92
CA LYS A 117 8.24 24.37 10.48
C LYS A 117 7.59 23.42 11.51
N ALA A 118 6.73 23.97 12.36
CA ALA A 118 5.98 23.23 13.37
C ALA A 118 5.08 22.19 12.74
N ALA A 119 4.26 22.58 11.75
CA ALA A 119 3.38 21.67 11.02
C ALA A 119 4.17 20.49 10.44
N GLY A 120 5.31 20.77 9.78
CA GLY A 120 6.17 19.74 9.20
C GLY A 120 6.75 18.78 10.25
N ARG A 121 7.15 19.30 11.42
CA ARG A 121 7.67 18.49 12.53
C ARG A 121 6.58 17.61 13.14
N LEU A 122 5.40 18.15 13.40
CA LEU A 122 4.25 17.39 13.90
C LEU A 122 3.88 16.24 12.96
N GLY A 123 3.93 16.45 11.64
CA GLY A 123 3.72 15.38 10.67
C GLY A 123 4.80 14.29 10.68
N ASN A 124 6.05 14.63 11.02
CA ASN A 124 7.12 13.64 11.16
C ASN A 124 7.03 12.88 12.49
N LEU A 125 6.53 13.52 13.54
CA LEU A 125 6.29 12.90 14.85
C LEU A 125 5.08 11.95 14.83
N ARG A 126 4.15 12.14 13.87
CA ARG A 126 2.96 11.30 13.64
C ARG A 126 2.00 11.22 14.83
N ASP A 127 2.06 12.20 15.73
CA ASP A 127 1.25 12.23 16.94
C ASP A 127 -0.17 12.75 16.67
N GLU A 128 -1.18 11.94 17.02
CA GLU A 128 -2.58 12.27 16.77
C GLU A 128 -3.09 13.50 17.54
N ARG A 129 -2.43 13.89 18.65
CA ARG A 129 -2.79 15.09 19.44
C ARG A 129 -2.72 16.36 18.58
N ALA A 130 -1.88 16.35 17.54
CA ALA A 130 -1.72 17.47 16.62
C ALA A 130 -2.83 17.58 15.56
N VAL A 131 -3.62 16.53 15.31
CA VAL A 131 -4.55 16.43 14.16
C VAL A 131 -5.53 17.60 14.12
N ASN A 132 -6.20 17.90 15.23
CA ASN A 132 -7.18 18.99 15.27
C ASN A 132 -6.55 20.36 15.02
N LEU A 133 -5.33 20.57 15.47
CA LEU A 133 -4.61 21.83 15.28
C LEU A 133 -4.15 21.97 13.81
N LEU A 134 -3.65 20.89 13.22
CA LEU A 134 -3.29 20.84 11.80
C LEU A 134 -4.51 21.01 10.89
N ILE A 135 -5.67 20.43 11.24
CA ILE A 135 -6.94 20.67 10.53
C ILE A 135 -7.30 22.16 10.57
N LYS A 136 -7.18 22.80 11.72
CA LYS A 136 -7.42 24.25 11.84
C LYS A 136 -6.44 25.06 10.99
N ALA A 137 -5.18 24.65 10.93
CA ALA A 137 -4.13 25.31 10.15
C ALA A 137 -4.29 25.14 8.61
N LEU A 138 -5.23 24.31 8.14
CA LEU A 138 -5.65 24.29 6.72
C LEU A 138 -6.33 25.59 6.29
N ASP A 139 -6.85 26.37 7.25
CA ASP A 139 -7.49 27.67 7.05
C ASP A 139 -6.59 28.83 7.50
N ASP A 140 -5.28 28.61 7.69
CA ASP A 140 -4.32 29.66 8.05
C ASP A 140 -4.13 30.68 6.91
N ASP A 141 -3.78 31.93 7.21
CA ASP A 141 -3.61 32.98 6.20
C ASP A 141 -2.39 32.71 5.28
N ASP A 142 -1.36 32.02 5.78
CA ASP A 142 -0.19 31.68 4.99
C ASP A 142 -0.36 30.37 4.20
N ARG A 143 -0.22 30.46 2.89
CA ARG A 143 -0.36 29.31 1.96
C ARG A 143 0.67 28.22 2.20
N PHE A 144 1.86 28.53 2.73
CA PHE A 144 2.85 27.51 3.05
C PHE A 144 2.48 26.75 4.32
N VAL A 145 1.88 27.40 5.32
CA VAL A 145 1.30 26.76 6.50
C VAL A 145 0.16 25.84 6.11
N GLN A 146 -0.78 26.29 5.26
CA GLN A 146 -1.87 25.46 4.74
C GLN A 146 -1.36 24.18 4.07
N ARG A 147 -0.42 24.33 3.13
CA ARG A 147 0.17 23.20 2.38
C ARG A 147 1.00 22.26 3.27
N ALA A 148 1.73 22.81 4.25
CA ALA A 148 2.48 22.00 5.21
C ALA A 148 1.54 21.18 6.09
N SER A 149 0.46 21.80 6.57
CA SER A 149 -0.55 21.14 7.40
C SER A 149 -1.25 20.02 6.66
N ALA A 150 -1.64 20.22 5.39
CA ALA A 150 -2.22 19.15 4.57
C ALA A 150 -1.29 17.93 4.44
N ARG A 151 -0.01 18.15 4.10
CA ARG A 151 0.96 17.05 4.01
C ARG A 151 1.15 16.33 5.34
N SER A 152 1.23 17.08 6.44
CA SER A 152 1.40 16.50 7.77
C SER A 152 0.20 15.66 8.22
N LEU A 153 -1.02 16.06 7.85
CA LEU A 153 -2.22 15.24 8.10
C LEU A 153 -2.17 13.91 7.34
N GLY A 154 -1.66 13.90 6.10
CA GLY A 154 -1.40 12.67 5.36
C GLY A 154 -0.43 11.74 6.07
N LYS A 155 0.69 12.29 6.55
CA LYS A 155 1.72 11.52 7.26
C LYS A 155 1.23 10.90 8.57
N ILE A 156 0.37 11.62 9.30
CA ILE A 156 -0.28 11.13 10.52
C ILE A 156 -1.29 10.04 10.17
N GLY A 157 -2.05 10.20 9.10
CA GLY A 157 -2.96 9.17 8.61
C GLY A 157 -4.32 9.11 9.33
N ASN A 158 -4.60 10.05 10.24
CA ASN A 158 -5.85 10.04 11.00
C ASN A 158 -7.08 10.39 10.13
N GLU A 159 -8.11 9.54 10.18
CA GLU A 159 -9.33 9.64 9.36
C GLU A 159 -10.11 10.95 9.56
N LYS A 160 -9.98 11.63 10.71
CA LYS A 160 -10.61 12.94 10.95
C LYS A 160 -10.16 14.00 9.95
N ALA A 161 -9.00 13.81 9.32
CA ALA A 161 -8.47 14.71 8.30
C ALA A 161 -9.15 14.55 6.93
N ILE A 162 -9.84 13.43 6.65
CA ILE A 162 -10.33 13.09 5.31
C ILE A 162 -11.30 14.15 4.79
N LYS A 163 -12.36 14.48 5.54
CA LYS A 163 -13.36 15.48 5.11
C LYS A 163 -12.77 16.89 4.91
N PRO A 164 -11.94 17.43 5.84
CA PRO A 164 -11.21 18.67 5.60
C PRO A 164 -10.35 18.66 4.33
N LEU A 165 -9.62 17.56 4.07
CA LEU A 165 -8.77 17.42 2.88
C LEU A 165 -9.60 17.35 1.58
N ILE A 166 -10.75 16.67 1.59
CA ILE A 166 -11.65 16.59 0.42
C ILE A 166 -12.23 17.96 0.04
N ARG A 167 -12.54 18.79 1.04
CA ARG A 167 -12.96 20.18 0.80
C ARG A 167 -11.91 20.95 -0.02
N ILE A 168 -10.64 20.75 0.28
CA ILE A 168 -9.51 21.44 -0.36
C ILE A 168 -9.35 21.06 -1.83
N LEU A 169 -9.72 19.84 -2.24
CA LEU A 169 -9.65 19.41 -3.64
C LEU A 169 -10.45 20.31 -4.61
N GLY A 170 -11.37 21.12 -4.10
CA GLY A 170 -12.15 22.07 -4.91
C GLY A 170 -11.59 23.49 -4.96
N PHE A 171 -10.51 23.80 -4.24
CA PHE A 171 -9.97 25.15 -4.11
C PHE A 171 -9.23 25.58 -5.38
N VAL A 172 -8.99 26.89 -5.56
CA VAL A 172 -8.33 27.42 -6.78
C VAL A 172 -6.82 27.17 -6.80
N ASP A 173 -6.16 27.18 -5.64
CA ASP A 173 -4.71 26.96 -5.49
C ASP A 173 -4.30 25.53 -5.91
N PRO A 174 -3.55 25.36 -7.02
CA PRO A 174 -3.16 24.04 -7.51
C PRO A 174 -2.23 23.27 -6.56
N GLU A 175 -1.28 23.94 -5.91
CA GLU A 175 -0.36 23.25 -5.01
C GLU A 175 -1.05 22.84 -3.70
N PHE A 176 -2.07 23.59 -3.26
CA PHE A 176 -2.86 23.21 -2.10
C PHE A 176 -3.77 22.01 -2.40
N ARG A 177 -4.42 22.00 -3.57
CA ARG A 177 -5.14 20.79 -4.06
C ARG A 177 -4.22 19.59 -4.13
N TRP A 178 -3.01 19.75 -4.67
CA TRP A 178 -2.04 18.66 -4.78
C TRP A 178 -1.62 18.15 -3.41
N ALA A 179 -1.32 19.05 -2.45
CA ALA A 179 -0.98 18.64 -1.09
C ALA A 179 -2.11 17.86 -0.41
N ALA A 180 -3.37 18.26 -0.60
CA ALA A 180 -4.51 17.51 -0.09
C ALA A 180 -4.72 16.17 -0.79
N LYS A 181 -4.50 16.10 -2.11
CA LYS A 181 -4.53 14.85 -2.89
C LYS A 181 -3.49 13.85 -2.36
N GLU A 182 -2.23 14.27 -2.24
CA GLU A 182 -1.15 13.43 -1.70
C GLU A 182 -1.49 12.93 -0.29
N ALA A 183 -2.02 13.82 0.56
CA ALA A 183 -2.40 13.44 1.92
C ALA A 183 -3.51 12.37 1.96
N LEU A 184 -4.51 12.46 1.08
CA LEU A 184 -5.56 11.44 0.96
C LEU A 184 -5.01 10.11 0.43
N VAL A 185 -4.06 10.15 -0.50
CA VAL A 185 -3.36 8.95 -0.99
C VAL A 185 -2.52 8.30 0.13
N GLU A 186 -1.84 9.10 0.96
CA GLU A 186 -1.10 8.60 2.12
C GLU A 186 -2.02 7.97 3.18
N ILE A 187 -3.22 8.52 3.39
CA ILE A 187 -4.27 7.91 4.23
C ILE A 187 -4.77 6.59 3.63
N GLY A 188 -4.83 6.48 2.31
CA GLY A 188 -5.11 5.22 1.60
C GLY A 188 -6.59 4.85 1.56
N GLU A 189 -6.89 3.54 1.71
CA GLU A 189 -8.23 2.96 1.52
C GLU A 189 -9.31 3.58 2.40
N ALA A 190 -8.97 4.07 3.59
CA ALA A 190 -9.92 4.76 4.47
C ALA A 190 -10.53 6.01 3.82
N SER A 191 -9.84 6.65 2.87
CA SER A 191 -10.34 7.83 2.15
C SER A 191 -11.19 7.49 0.93
N GLU A 192 -11.26 6.22 0.53
CA GLU A 192 -11.77 5.82 -0.79
C GLU A 192 -13.26 6.15 -0.96
N ASP A 193 -14.08 5.86 0.04
CA ASP A 193 -15.54 6.07 -0.03
C ASP A 193 -15.89 7.54 -0.20
N ASP A 194 -15.16 8.41 0.49
CA ASP A 194 -15.36 9.84 0.41
C ASP A 194 -14.85 10.42 -0.92
N LEU A 195 -13.74 9.90 -1.45
CA LEU A 195 -13.25 10.23 -2.78
C LEU A 195 -14.23 9.79 -3.88
N ILE A 196 -14.83 8.61 -3.76
CA ILE A 196 -15.85 8.14 -4.71
C ILE A 196 -17.09 9.03 -4.61
N SER A 197 -17.52 9.41 -3.40
CA SER A 197 -18.66 10.31 -3.22
C SER A 197 -18.44 11.67 -3.88
N ILE A 198 -17.22 12.22 -3.88
CA ILE A 198 -16.96 13.54 -4.48
C ILE A 198 -16.87 13.49 -6.02
N MET A 199 -16.78 12.30 -6.63
CA MET A 199 -16.90 12.14 -8.09
C MET A 199 -18.29 12.51 -8.61
N GLU A 200 -19.30 12.63 -7.76
CA GLU A 200 -20.64 13.13 -8.14
C GLU A 200 -20.82 14.64 -7.87
N SER A 201 -19.75 15.33 -7.47
CA SER A 201 -19.81 16.75 -7.15
C SER A 201 -19.99 17.63 -8.40
N LYS A 202 -20.63 18.79 -8.23
CA LYS A 202 -20.75 19.79 -9.31
C LYS A 202 -19.41 20.41 -9.69
N ASN A 203 -18.43 20.43 -8.78
CA ASN A 203 -17.12 21.02 -9.01
C ASN A 203 -16.21 20.03 -9.76
N TYR A 204 -15.93 20.33 -11.04
CA TYR A 204 -15.12 19.44 -11.86
C TYR A 204 -13.68 19.29 -11.33
N HIS A 205 -13.13 20.28 -10.61
CA HIS A 205 -11.80 20.15 -10.00
C HIS A 205 -11.79 19.07 -8.92
N GLN A 206 -12.86 18.96 -8.12
CA GLN A 206 -12.98 17.90 -7.13
C GLN A 206 -13.07 16.52 -7.81
N ARG A 207 -13.88 16.41 -8.86
CA ARG A 207 -13.98 15.16 -9.64
C ARG A 207 -12.63 14.77 -10.26
N GLU A 208 -11.92 15.71 -10.87
CA GLU A 208 -10.61 15.49 -11.47
C GLU A 208 -9.59 15.02 -10.42
N MET A 209 -9.50 15.70 -9.27
CA MET A 209 -8.56 15.35 -8.22
C MET A 209 -8.91 14.02 -7.53
N ALA A 210 -10.20 13.70 -7.40
CA ALA A 210 -10.63 12.41 -6.88
C ALA A 210 -10.18 11.26 -7.78
N ILE A 211 -10.29 11.40 -9.10
CA ILE A 211 -9.79 10.38 -10.04
C ILE A 211 -8.28 10.19 -9.88
N GLU A 212 -7.51 11.28 -9.71
CA GLU A 212 -6.06 11.16 -9.51
C GLU A 212 -5.73 10.41 -8.21
N ALA A 213 -6.38 10.76 -7.10
CA ALA A 213 -6.18 10.08 -5.81
C ALA A 213 -6.56 8.59 -5.90
N LEU A 214 -7.75 8.29 -6.41
CA LEU A 214 -8.25 6.92 -6.58
C LEU A 214 -7.36 6.10 -7.54
N SER A 215 -6.81 6.75 -8.57
CA SER A 215 -5.86 6.13 -9.50
C SER A 215 -4.60 5.64 -8.78
N GLU A 216 -4.11 6.42 -7.81
CA GLU A 216 -2.90 6.12 -7.03
C GLU A 216 -3.18 5.10 -5.92
N ILE A 217 -4.33 5.19 -5.23
CA ILE A 217 -4.77 4.20 -4.24
C ILE A 217 -4.90 2.80 -4.86
N GLY A 218 -5.45 2.71 -6.07
CA GLY A 218 -5.29 1.50 -6.89
C GLY A 218 -6.28 0.34 -6.63
N SER A 219 -7.32 0.55 -5.81
CA SER A 219 -8.32 -0.49 -5.52
C SER A 219 -9.20 -0.85 -6.74
N GLU A 220 -9.87 -2.00 -6.69
CA GLU A 220 -10.81 -2.40 -7.75
C GLU A 220 -12.04 -1.49 -7.80
N LYS A 221 -12.52 -1.07 -6.63
CA LYS A 221 -13.67 -0.17 -6.46
C LYS A 221 -13.38 1.23 -7.02
N ALA A 222 -12.16 1.75 -6.84
CA ALA A 222 -11.67 2.95 -7.53
C ALA A 222 -11.76 2.78 -9.06
N GLY A 223 -11.30 1.64 -9.59
CA GLY A 223 -11.36 1.34 -11.02
C GLY A 223 -12.77 1.41 -11.60
N ILE A 224 -13.77 0.86 -10.91
CA ILE A 224 -15.18 0.92 -11.33
C ILE A 224 -15.67 2.38 -11.42
N SER A 225 -15.34 3.21 -10.44
CA SER A 225 -15.76 4.62 -10.40
C SER A 225 -15.06 5.44 -11.48
N ILE A 226 -13.77 5.21 -11.72
CA ILE A 226 -12.99 5.87 -12.78
C ILE A 226 -13.54 5.53 -14.17
N LYS A 227 -13.96 4.28 -14.43
CA LYS A 227 -14.59 3.89 -15.70
C LYS A 227 -15.85 4.69 -16.00
N LYS A 228 -16.70 4.93 -14.99
CA LYS A 228 -17.90 5.76 -15.15
C LYS A 228 -17.56 7.20 -15.54
N ALA A 229 -16.47 7.76 -15.00
CA ALA A 229 -16.01 9.10 -15.30
C ALA A 229 -15.48 9.30 -16.73
N LEU A 230 -15.30 8.23 -17.52
CA LEU A 230 -15.04 8.34 -18.97
C LEU A 230 -16.19 9.03 -19.72
N SER A 231 -17.40 9.05 -19.15
CA SER A 231 -18.58 9.70 -19.71
C SER A 231 -18.92 11.04 -19.03
N ASP A 232 -18.01 11.61 -18.23
CA ASP A 232 -18.24 12.87 -17.52
C ASP A 232 -18.55 14.03 -18.48
N GLY A 233 -19.39 15.00 -18.08
CA GLY A 233 -19.71 16.17 -18.89
C GLY A 233 -18.52 17.08 -19.18
N GLU A 234 -17.53 17.13 -18.28
CA GLU A 234 -16.35 17.98 -18.38
C GLU A 234 -15.18 17.25 -19.06
N SER A 235 -14.55 17.88 -20.05
CA SER A 235 -13.49 17.24 -20.83
C SER A 235 -12.24 16.96 -20.01
N LYS A 236 -11.90 17.81 -19.03
CA LYS A 236 -10.77 17.58 -18.11
C LYS A 236 -10.96 16.31 -17.27
N VAL A 237 -12.19 16.04 -16.84
CA VAL A 237 -12.52 14.86 -16.04
C VAL A 237 -12.43 13.61 -16.90
N ARG A 238 -13.00 13.63 -18.13
CA ARG A 238 -12.86 12.52 -19.09
C ARG A 238 -11.40 12.26 -19.47
N TRP A 239 -10.62 13.30 -19.70
CA TRP A 239 -9.19 13.18 -20.00
C TRP A 239 -8.43 12.49 -18.86
N ARG A 240 -8.69 12.91 -17.62
CA ARG A 240 -8.10 12.32 -16.42
C ARG A 240 -8.51 10.86 -16.24
N ALA A 241 -9.80 10.55 -16.42
CA ALA A 241 -10.32 9.18 -16.38
C ALA A 241 -9.67 8.29 -17.44
N ALA A 242 -9.56 8.76 -18.68
CA ALA A 242 -8.92 8.03 -19.78
C ALA A 242 -7.47 7.67 -19.47
N ARG A 243 -6.71 8.58 -18.85
CA ARG A 243 -5.34 8.32 -18.41
C ARG A 243 -5.27 7.28 -17.29
N ALA A 244 -6.12 7.43 -16.27
CA ALA A 244 -6.12 6.57 -15.08
C ALA A 244 -6.63 5.15 -15.35
N VAL A 245 -7.63 4.99 -16.23
CA VAL A 245 -8.32 3.70 -16.45
C VAL A 245 -7.43 2.63 -17.10
N SER A 246 -6.29 3.01 -17.68
CA SER A 246 -5.31 2.08 -18.27
C SER A 246 -4.86 0.99 -17.28
N LYS A 247 -4.87 1.28 -15.98
CA LYS A 247 -4.58 0.30 -14.92
C LYS A 247 -5.68 -0.76 -14.78
N TRP A 248 -6.92 -0.47 -15.14
CA TRP A 248 -8.11 -1.34 -14.96
C TRP A 248 -8.80 -1.62 -16.30
N TYR A 249 -8.03 -2.11 -17.27
CA TYR A 249 -8.59 -2.41 -18.59
C TYR A 249 -9.43 -3.69 -18.57
N ASP A 250 -10.56 -3.63 -19.26
CA ASP A 250 -11.40 -4.74 -19.72
C ASP A 250 -11.93 -4.42 -21.11
N GLU A 251 -12.66 -5.35 -21.72
CA GLU A 251 -13.19 -5.19 -23.07
C GLU A 251 -14.08 -3.94 -23.21
N GLU A 252 -14.93 -3.68 -22.21
CA GLU A 252 -15.82 -2.52 -22.17
C GLU A 252 -15.02 -1.20 -22.12
N THR A 253 -13.99 -1.14 -21.29
CA THR A 253 -13.09 0.01 -21.16
C THR A 253 -12.34 0.26 -22.47
N VAL A 254 -11.83 -0.79 -23.11
CA VAL A 254 -11.14 -0.68 -24.40
C VAL A 254 -12.08 -0.16 -25.47
N ASN A 255 -13.32 -0.65 -25.52
CA ASN A 255 -14.34 -0.16 -26.45
C ASN A 255 -14.67 1.31 -26.19
N THR A 256 -14.84 1.69 -24.92
CA THR A 256 -15.09 3.09 -24.52
C THR A 256 -13.94 4.01 -24.95
N LEU A 257 -12.69 3.62 -24.72
CA LEU A 257 -11.51 4.39 -25.16
C LEU A 257 -11.43 4.48 -26.70
N LYS A 258 -11.79 3.42 -27.43
CA LYS A 258 -11.89 3.44 -28.90
C LYS A 258 -12.97 4.39 -29.39
N GLU A 259 -14.08 4.53 -28.67
CA GLU A 259 -15.10 5.51 -29.00
C GLU A 259 -14.64 6.93 -28.69
N LEU A 260 -14.09 7.16 -27.49
CA LEU A 260 -13.56 8.47 -27.09
C LEU A 260 -12.50 8.96 -28.07
N SER A 261 -11.53 8.14 -28.45
CA SER A 261 -10.48 8.50 -29.42
C SER A 261 -11.01 8.97 -30.78
N LYS A 262 -12.22 8.54 -31.18
CA LYS A 262 -12.84 8.90 -32.46
C LYS A 262 -13.84 10.03 -32.35
N LYS A 263 -14.63 10.06 -31.28
CA LYS A 263 -15.87 10.83 -31.19
C LYS A 263 -15.86 11.92 -30.11
N ASP A 264 -14.93 11.90 -29.15
CA ASP A 264 -14.92 12.93 -28.10
C ASP A 264 -14.75 14.33 -28.70
N PRO A 265 -15.54 15.33 -28.30
CA PRO A 265 -15.39 16.69 -28.83
C PRO A 265 -14.02 17.30 -28.52
N ASP A 266 -13.43 16.98 -27.37
CA ASP A 266 -12.15 17.54 -26.94
C ASP A 266 -10.97 16.73 -27.51
N ARG A 267 -10.08 17.41 -28.22
CA ARG A 267 -8.90 16.80 -28.81
C ARG A 267 -7.98 16.16 -27.78
N LYS A 268 -7.81 16.77 -26.61
CA LYS A 268 -6.94 16.22 -25.55
C LYS A 268 -7.46 14.88 -25.06
N VAL A 269 -8.79 14.75 -24.91
CA VAL A 269 -9.43 13.48 -24.53
C VAL A 269 -9.18 12.43 -25.60
N ARG A 270 -9.33 12.78 -26.88
CA ARG A 270 -9.04 11.84 -27.99
C ARG A 270 -7.59 11.37 -27.97
N ASP A 271 -6.65 12.30 -27.87
CA ASP A 271 -5.21 12.01 -27.87
C ASP A 271 -4.82 11.13 -26.67
N GLU A 272 -5.39 11.39 -25.49
CA GLU A 272 -5.13 10.59 -24.28
C GLU A 272 -5.75 9.20 -24.38
N ALA A 273 -6.95 9.06 -24.93
CA ALA A 273 -7.56 7.76 -25.15
C ALA A 273 -6.70 6.87 -26.08
N ILE A 274 -6.10 7.46 -27.13
CA ILE A 274 -5.15 6.74 -28.01
C ILE A 274 -3.90 6.31 -27.22
N LYS A 275 -3.33 7.18 -26.39
CA LYS A 275 -2.17 6.83 -25.56
C LYS A 275 -2.51 5.69 -24.60
N SER A 276 -3.64 5.75 -23.92
CA SER A 276 -4.10 4.70 -23.01
C SER A 276 -4.34 3.38 -23.72
N LEU A 277 -4.91 3.39 -24.94
CA LEU A 277 -5.04 2.19 -25.77
C LEU A 277 -3.68 1.58 -26.11
N ASN A 278 -2.69 2.39 -26.50
CA ASN A 278 -1.35 1.91 -26.80
C ASN A 278 -0.65 1.33 -25.56
N ILE A 279 -0.86 1.92 -24.38
CA ILE A 279 -0.35 1.39 -23.10
C ILE A 279 -0.96 0.01 -22.83
N VAL A 280 -2.29 -0.11 -22.94
CA VAL A 280 -3.00 -1.38 -22.76
C VAL A 280 -2.50 -2.42 -23.77
N GLU A 281 -2.39 -2.07 -25.06
CA GLU A 281 -1.87 -2.96 -26.11
C GLU A 281 -0.45 -3.43 -25.80
N SER A 282 0.44 -2.53 -25.35
CA SER A 282 1.80 -2.88 -24.96
C SER A 282 1.85 -3.80 -23.75
N MET A 283 1.02 -3.55 -22.74
CA MET A 283 0.93 -4.40 -21.54
C MET A 283 0.43 -5.80 -21.91
N VAL A 284 -0.60 -5.88 -22.76
CA VAL A 284 -1.17 -7.13 -23.25
C VAL A 284 -0.15 -7.91 -24.09
N LYS A 285 0.57 -7.25 -25.00
CA LYS A 285 1.67 -7.87 -25.78
C LYS A 285 2.77 -8.42 -24.88
N SER A 286 3.21 -7.65 -23.88
CA SER A 286 4.25 -8.09 -22.93
C SER A 286 3.79 -9.33 -22.16
N LEU A 287 2.56 -9.30 -21.64
CA LEU A 287 1.96 -10.40 -20.92
C LEU A 287 1.92 -11.68 -21.78
N PHE A 288 1.57 -11.57 -23.05
CA PHE A 288 1.52 -12.71 -23.96
C PHE A 288 2.90 -13.25 -24.33
N ASN A 289 3.90 -12.38 -24.52
CA ASN A 289 5.29 -12.83 -24.71
C ASN A 289 5.80 -13.61 -23.48
N ASP A 290 5.46 -13.18 -22.27
CA ASP A 290 5.86 -13.87 -21.05
C ASP A 290 5.12 -15.21 -20.88
N PHE A 291 3.86 -15.25 -21.29
CA PHE A 291 3.08 -16.48 -21.35
C PHE A 291 3.68 -17.50 -22.34
N GLU A 292 4.06 -17.08 -23.55
CA GLU A 292 4.69 -17.96 -24.55
C GLU A 292 5.99 -18.58 -24.00
N LYS A 293 6.86 -17.79 -23.37
CA LYS A 293 8.08 -18.31 -22.72
C LYS A 293 7.75 -19.34 -21.63
N HIS A 294 6.72 -19.09 -20.83
CA HIS A 294 6.31 -20.03 -19.77
C HIS A 294 5.75 -21.34 -20.33
N LEU A 295 5.03 -21.30 -21.46
CA LEU A 295 4.60 -22.53 -22.13
C LEU A 295 5.79 -23.37 -22.59
N ASP A 296 6.83 -22.75 -23.14
CA ASP A 296 8.03 -23.47 -23.57
C ASP A 296 8.75 -24.14 -22.39
N TYR A 297 8.86 -23.45 -21.25
CA TYR A 297 9.41 -24.03 -20.02
C TYR A 297 8.57 -25.19 -19.49
N ILE A 298 7.24 -25.05 -19.45
CA ILE A 298 6.35 -26.13 -19.00
C ILE A 298 6.44 -27.33 -19.93
N SER A 299 6.46 -27.11 -21.25
CA SER A 299 6.66 -28.18 -22.23
C SER A 299 7.99 -28.89 -22.02
N THR A 300 9.07 -28.15 -21.70
CA THR A 300 10.40 -28.72 -21.48
C THR A 300 10.47 -29.51 -20.17
N ASP A 301 9.89 -28.99 -19.09
CA ASP A 301 9.90 -29.66 -17.79
C ASP A 301 9.04 -30.94 -17.78
N ILE A 302 7.92 -30.94 -18.52
CA ILE A 302 7.12 -32.14 -18.71
C ILE A 302 7.91 -33.20 -19.49
N ARG A 303 8.57 -32.82 -20.59
CA ARG A 303 9.38 -33.75 -21.39
C ARG A 303 10.60 -34.28 -20.65
N SER A 304 11.24 -33.47 -19.80
CA SER A 304 12.41 -33.85 -19.01
C SER A 304 12.08 -34.54 -17.67
N LYS A 305 10.79 -34.66 -17.33
CA LYS A 305 10.29 -35.29 -16.09
C LYS A 305 10.79 -34.62 -14.80
N ASN A 306 11.23 -33.36 -14.86
CA ASN A 306 11.84 -32.63 -13.75
C ASN A 306 10.88 -31.58 -13.16
N ILE A 307 9.67 -31.98 -12.77
CA ILE A 307 8.66 -31.04 -12.25
C ILE A 307 8.60 -31.09 -10.73
N LYS A 308 8.75 -29.93 -10.07
CA LYS A 308 8.52 -29.74 -8.63
C LYS A 308 7.43 -28.69 -8.39
N GLY A 309 6.39 -29.05 -7.64
CA GLY A 309 5.32 -28.13 -7.19
C GLY A 309 4.31 -27.73 -8.27
N GLY A 310 3.32 -26.91 -7.88
CA GLY A 310 2.35 -26.23 -8.77
C GLY A 310 3.02 -25.14 -9.63
N LYS A 311 2.63 -24.99 -10.91
CA LYS A 311 3.00 -23.83 -11.72
C LYS A 311 1.76 -23.05 -12.11
N SER A 312 1.62 -21.87 -11.55
CA SER A 312 0.53 -20.94 -11.86
C SER A 312 1.08 -19.82 -12.72
N PHE A 313 0.32 -19.41 -13.74
CA PHE A 313 0.61 -18.20 -14.50
C PHE A 313 -0.55 -17.22 -14.37
N SER A 314 -0.27 -16.12 -13.69
CA SER A 314 -1.21 -15.03 -13.42
C SER A 314 -0.57 -13.70 -13.82
N SER A 315 -1.34 -12.82 -14.46
CA SER A 315 -1.02 -11.39 -14.35
C SER A 315 -1.27 -10.92 -12.92
N PRO A 316 -0.80 -9.70 -12.57
CA PRO A 316 -1.19 -9.05 -11.32
C PRO A 316 -2.71 -8.94 -11.06
N LYS A 317 -3.59 -9.13 -12.07
CA LYS A 317 -5.04 -8.93 -11.92
C LYS A 317 -5.92 -10.14 -12.31
N LYS A 318 -5.39 -11.10 -13.07
CA LYS A 318 -6.11 -12.33 -13.47
C LYS A 318 -5.15 -13.51 -13.59
N MET A 319 -5.54 -14.64 -13.01
CA MET A 319 -4.97 -15.94 -13.38
C MET A 319 -5.35 -16.22 -14.84
N PHE A 320 -4.42 -16.72 -15.66
CA PHE A 320 -4.71 -17.12 -17.06
C PHE A 320 -4.56 -18.61 -17.26
N PHE A 321 -3.73 -19.21 -16.42
CA PHE A 321 -3.35 -20.59 -16.52
C PHE A 321 -2.92 -21.06 -15.14
N SER A 322 -3.34 -22.25 -14.74
CA SER A 322 -2.76 -22.89 -13.57
C SER A 322 -2.59 -24.37 -13.83
N ALA A 323 -1.37 -24.86 -13.63
CA ALA A 323 -1.01 -26.27 -13.69
C ALA A 323 -0.75 -26.76 -12.27
N HIS A 324 -1.65 -27.62 -11.77
CA HIS A 324 -1.51 -28.27 -10.47
C HIS A 324 -0.89 -29.65 -10.69
N PHE A 325 0.27 -29.89 -10.08
CA PHE A 325 1.03 -31.14 -10.23
C PHE A 325 0.88 -32.00 -8.99
N ALA A 326 0.24 -33.17 -9.12
CA ALA A 326 0.19 -34.19 -8.07
C ALA A 326 1.28 -35.27 -8.25
N SER A 327 1.73 -35.51 -9.49
CA SER A 327 2.87 -36.35 -9.88
C SER A 327 3.27 -36.02 -11.34
N PRO A 328 4.38 -36.57 -11.90
CA PRO A 328 4.83 -36.29 -13.27
C PRO A 328 3.77 -36.56 -14.37
N TYR A 329 2.76 -37.36 -14.06
CA TYR A 329 1.66 -37.76 -14.96
C TYR A 329 0.28 -37.54 -14.34
N ARG A 330 0.17 -36.65 -13.34
CA ARG A 330 -1.11 -36.19 -12.81
C ARG A 330 -1.07 -34.68 -12.72
N VAL A 331 -1.21 -34.06 -13.89
CA VAL A 331 -1.23 -32.60 -14.02
C VAL A 331 -2.64 -32.18 -14.42
N ARG A 332 -3.22 -31.27 -13.64
CA ARG A 332 -4.48 -30.61 -13.99
C ARG A 332 -4.19 -29.19 -14.43
N PHE A 333 -4.61 -28.85 -15.65
CA PHE A 333 -4.51 -27.53 -16.22
C PHE A 333 -5.86 -26.84 -16.16
N TYR A 334 -5.91 -25.62 -15.65
CA TYR A 334 -7.05 -24.72 -15.70
C TYR A 334 -6.81 -23.68 -16.79
N LEU A 335 -7.73 -23.59 -17.76
CA LEU A 335 -7.57 -22.82 -18.99
C LEU A 335 -8.79 -21.93 -19.24
N TYR A 336 -8.51 -20.70 -19.67
CA TYR A 336 -9.54 -19.76 -20.11
C TYR A 336 -10.08 -20.18 -21.48
N GLN A 337 -11.40 -20.36 -21.61
CA GLN A 337 -12.07 -20.75 -22.85
C GLN A 337 -13.03 -19.70 -23.42
N GLY A 338 -13.21 -18.58 -22.72
CA GLY A 338 -14.10 -17.49 -23.13
C GLY A 338 -15.54 -17.94 -23.35
N SER A 339 -16.33 -17.12 -24.06
CA SER A 339 -17.75 -17.41 -24.37
C SER A 339 -17.96 -18.47 -25.45
N LYS A 340 -16.93 -18.73 -26.27
CA LYS A 340 -17.00 -19.68 -27.40
C LYS A 340 -16.70 -21.12 -26.99
N GLY A 341 -16.03 -21.33 -25.86
CA GLY A 341 -15.69 -22.63 -25.30
C GLY A 341 -14.56 -23.34 -26.07
N ILE A 342 -13.85 -24.23 -25.36
CA ILE A 342 -12.84 -25.15 -25.91
C ILE A 342 -13.36 -26.55 -25.67
N LYS A 343 -13.65 -27.30 -26.74
CA LYS A 343 -14.36 -28.60 -26.67
C LYS A 343 -13.62 -29.64 -25.84
N GLU A 344 -12.31 -29.53 -25.76
CA GLU A 344 -11.41 -30.44 -25.07
C GLU A 344 -11.34 -30.21 -23.56
N LEU A 345 -11.98 -29.14 -23.05
CA LEU A 345 -11.98 -28.81 -21.63
C LEU A 345 -13.25 -29.33 -20.93
N GLU A 346 -13.05 -29.88 -19.73
CA GLU A 346 -14.12 -30.10 -18.78
C GLU A 346 -14.65 -28.76 -18.26
N LYS A 347 -15.96 -28.54 -18.34
CA LYS A 347 -16.60 -27.33 -17.80
C LYS A 347 -16.41 -27.24 -16.28
N MET A 348 -16.00 -26.07 -15.79
CA MET A 348 -15.95 -25.83 -14.36
C MET A 348 -17.32 -25.41 -13.80
N LYS A 349 -17.61 -25.82 -12.56
CA LYS A 349 -18.72 -25.25 -11.78
C LYS A 349 -18.29 -23.90 -11.22
N GLY A 350 -19.10 -22.85 -11.43
CA GLY A 350 -18.88 -21.51 -10.90
C GLY A 350 -18.69 -20.46 -11.99
N ASP A 351 -17.64 -20.60 -12.81
CA ASP A 351 -17.33 -19.67 -13.90
C ASP A 351 -17.31 -20.40 -15.26
N PRO A 352 -18.29 -20.13 -16.16
CA PRO A 352 -18.38 -20.80 -17.46
C PRO A 352 -17.28 -20.41 -18.45
N GLN A 353 -16.50 -19.35 -18.15
CA GLN A 353 -15.37 -18.95 -18.99
C GLN A 353 -14.10 -19.79 -18.75
N TRP A 354 -14.13 -20.70 -17.77
CA TRP A 354 -13.02 -21.56 -17.40
C TRP A 354 -13.30 -23.04 -17.63
N GLY A 355 -12.28 -23.77 -18.02
CA GLY A 355 -12.33 -25.22 -18.21
C GLY A 355 -11.04 -25.89 -17.74
N ALA A 356 -11.09 -27.21 -17.54
CA ALA A 356 -9.95 -27.99 -17.09
C ALA A 356 -9.59 -29.10 -18.08
N ILE A 357 -8.30 -29.39 -18.22
CA ILE A 357 -7.79 -30.57 -18.95
C ILE A 357 -6.72 -31.28 -18.12
N TYR A 358 -6.66 -32.60 -18.24
CA TYR A 358 -5.74 -33.45 -17.49
C TYR A 358 -4.69 -34.06 -18.39
N LEU A 359 -3.44 -34.05 -17.91
CA LEU A 359 -2.38 -34.89 -18.45
C LEU A 359 -2.25 -36.12 -17.55
N GLN A 360 -2.71 -37.27 -18.05
CA GLN A 360 -2.62 -38.57 -17.35
C GLN A 360 -1.52 -39.48 -17.93
N LYS A 361 -1.19 -39.30 -19.21
CA LYS A 361 -0.15 -40.06 -19.93
C LYS A 361 0.66 -39.12 -20.82
N GLU A 362 1.88 -39.54 -21.17
CA GLU A 362 2.77 -38.77 -22.05
C GLU A 362 2.17 -38.59 -23.46
N GLU A 363 1.40 -39.57 -23.94
CA GLU A 363 0.69 -39.52 -25.22
C GLU A 363 -0.34 -38.37 -25.31
N ASP A 364 -0.89 -37.93 -24.17
CA ASP A 364 -1.88 -36.85 -24.10
C ASP A 364 -1.24 -35.45 -24.13
N LEU A 365 0.10 -35.37 -24.12
CA LEU A 365 0.85 -34.11 -24.00
C LEU A 365 0.52 -33.14 -25.15
N GLU A 366 0.52 -33.62 -26.39
CA GLU A 366 0.25 -32.77 -27.56
C GLU A 366 -1.19 -32.22 -27.53
N LYS A 367 -2.16 -33.03 -27.10
CA LYS A 367 -3.56 -32.60 -26.92
C LYS A 367 -3.67 -31.50 -25.86
N VAL A 368 -2.97 -31.65 -24.74
CA VAL A 368 -2.93 -30.63 -23.67
C VAL A 368 -2.29 -29.35 -24.18
N LEU A 369 -1.13 -29.43 -24.84
CA LEU A 369 -0.45 -28.27 -25.41
C LEU A 369 -1.32 -27.56 -26.47
N GLU A 370 -2.08 -28.29 -27.27
CA GLU A 370 -3.03 -27.72 -28.24
C GLU A 370 -4.17 -26.97 -27.53
N ALA A 371 -4.75 -27.55 -26.48
CA ALA A 371 -5.78 -26.88 -25.68
C ALA A 371 -5.27 -25.61 -25.01
N VAL A 372 -4.03 -25.63 -24.51
CA VAL A 372 -3.36 -24.46 -23.93
C VAL A 372 -3.11 -23.38 -25.00
N LYS A 373 -2.67 -23.77 -26.21
CA LYS A 373 -2.54 -22.85 -27.35
C LYS A 373 -3.88 -22.24 -27.79
N LYS A 374 -4.96 -23.03 -27.82
CA LYS A 374 -6.32 -22.55 -28.13
C LYS A 374 -6.78 -21.54 -27.07
N SER A 375 -6.59 -21.86 -25.79
CA SER A 375 -6.85 -20.96 -24.66
C SER A 375 -6.09 -19.65 -24.78
N TYR A 376 -4.80 -19.73 -25.14
CA TYR A 376 -3.97 -18.56 -25.42
C TYR A 376 -4.51 -17.70 -26.56
N ILE A 377 -4.88 -18.30 -27.70
CA ILE A 377 -5.42 -17.58 -28.86
C ILE A 377 -6.75 -16.88 -28.49
N ILE A 378 -7.63 -17.54 -27.73
CA ILE A 378 -8.89 -16.97 -27.26
C ILE A 378 -8.62 -15.81 -26.30
N THR A 379 -7.73 -16.00 -25.34
CA THR A 379 -7.29 -14.96 -24.40
C THR A 379 -6.74 -13.76 -25.17
N LYS A 380 -5.86 -13.99 -26.15
CA LYS A 380 -5.33 -12.93 -27.03
C LYS A 380 -6.43 -12.17 -27.73
N LYS A 381 -7.38 -12.87 -28.34
CA LYS A 381 -8.48 -12.22 -29.06
C LYS A 381 -9.43 -11.42 -28.16
N ASP A 382 -9.74 -11.92 -26.96
CA ASP A 382 -10.70 -11.30 -26.05
C ASP A 382 -10.08 -10.10 -25.30
N PHE A 383 -8.77 -10.13 -25.04
CA PHE A 383 -8.06 -9.09 -24.31
C PHE A 383 -7.24 -8.13 -25.19
N GLY A 384 -7.05 -8.42 -26.49
CA GLY A 384 -6.32 -7.57 -27.45
C GLY A 384 -5.80 -8.32 -28.68
#